data_AF-A0A7S2PYC6-F1
#
_entry.id   AF-A0A7S2PYC6-F1
#
_cell.length_a   1.000
_cell.length_b   1.000
_cell.length_c   1.000
_cell.angle_alpha   90.00
_cell.angle_beta   90.00
_cell.angle_gamma   90.00
#
_symmetry.space_group_name_H-M   'P 1'
#
loop_
_entity.id
_entity.type
_entity.pdbx_description
1 polymer ?
#
loop_
_entity_poly.entity_id
_entity_poly.type
_entity_poly.pdbx_seq_one_letter_code
_entity_poly.pdbx_strand_id
1 'polypeptide(L)'
;KSEENGVAEAASPYNENVGFMSYNALAGGMLTGKYMNKPAALDNNERAKIMEALENPRGRMDEFGWSRTLYRYRTEAAQEAIVEYSKIAKDAGMTLTELSQRWTRQRSLITTTLVGHSNIDQLKESVNYFTKSQPLSDKVMWEIDRVHMKNRLPIFSSNRVGKDWNGEGEIGETIP
;
A
#
# COMPACT_ATOMS: atom_id res chain seq x y z
N LYS A 1 -18.12 -4.00 -2.08
CA LYS A 1 -17.13 -3.04 -1.53
C LYS A 1 -16.68 -3.58 -0.19
N SER A 2 -15.45 -4.07 -0.10
CA SER A 2 -14.86 -4.39 1.19
C SER A 2 -14.65 -3.10 2.00
N GLU A 3 -15.03 -3.05 3.27
CA GLU A 3 -14.89 -1.92 4.21
C GLU A 3 -14.38 -2.45 5.56
N GLU A 4 -13.78 -1.59 6.40
CA GLU A 4 -13.44 -1.95 7.77
C GLU A 4 -14.68 -1.90 8.67
N ASN A 5 -15.36 -3.04 8.80
CA ASN A 5 -16.74 -3.10 9.32
C ASN A 5 -16.96 -2.37 10.65
N GLY A 6 -16.13 -2.61 11.68
CA GLY A 6 -16.38 -2.06 13.03
C GLY A 6 -16.15 -0.55 13.13
N VAL A 7 -15.02 -0.06 12.65
CA VAL A 7 -14.68 1.37 12.72
C VAL A 7 -15.54 2.16 11.72
N ALA A 8 -15.84 1.59 10.55
CA ALA A 8 -16.72 2.23 9.57
C ALA A 8 -18.16 2.40 10.08
N GLU A 9 -18.69 1.41 10.80
CA GLU A 9 -20.01 1.51 11.43
C GLU A 9 -20.04 2.64 12.46
N ALA A 10 -19.11 2.63 13.43
CA ALA A 10 -19.03 3.66 14.47
C ALA A 10 -18.90 5.07 13.89
N ALA A 11 -18.10 5.22 12.84
CA ALA A 11 -17.85 6.49 12.16
C ALA A 11 -19.02 6.98 11.27
N SER A 12 -19.98 6.10 10.96
CA SER A 12 -21.05 6.41 10.01
C SER A 12 -21.88 7.64 10.42
N PRO A 13 -22.55 8.33 9.48
CA PRO A 13 -23.39 9.49 9.79
C PRO A 13 -24.55 9.20 10.76
N TYR A 14 -24.93 7.93 10.91
CA TYR A 14 -25.98 7.49 11.83
C TYR A 14 -25.49 7.33 13.28
N ASN A 15 -24.17 7.25 13.47
CA ASN A 15 -23.51 7.11 14.76
C ASN A 15 -22.72 8.40 15.05
N GLU A 16 -21.39 8.34 15.03
CA GLU A 16 -20.55 9.48 15.43
C GLU A 16 -20.35 10.54 14.33
N ASN A 17 -20.71 10.22 13.07
CA ASN A 17 -20.56 11.10 11.92
C ASN A 17 -19.13 11.68 11.77
N VAL A 18 -18.13 10.81 11.87
CA VAL A 18 -16.70 11.17 11.83
C VAL A 18 -16.07 10.66 10.54
N GLY A 19 -15.48 11.55 9.77
CA GLY A 19 -14.71 11.17 8.57
C GLY A 19 -13.30 10.66 8.90
N PHE A 20 -12.73 9.89 7.98
CA PHE A 20 -11.36 9.40 8.05
C PHE A 20 -10.40 10.22 7.20
N MET A 21 -9.22 10.46 7.77
CA MET A 21 -8.06 10.90 7.02
C MET A 21 -7.23 9.67 6.62
N SER A 22 -7.21 9.34 5.34
CA SER A 22 -6.33 8.28 4.84
C SER A 22 -4.88 8.74 4.90
N TYR A 23 -4.05 8.02 5.65
CA TYR A 23 -2.59 8.17 5.64
C TYR A 23 -1.94 6.99 4.92
N ASN A 24 -0.74 7.18 4.36
CA ASN A 24 -0.03 6.13 3.64
C ASN A 24 -0.87 5.44 2.54
N ALA A 25 -1.68 6.20 1.79
CA ALA A 25 -2.48 5.67 0.67
C ALA A 25 -1.64 4.95 -0.42
N LEU A 26 -0.32 5.20 -0.44
CA LEU A 26 0.63 4.53 -1.34
C LEU A 26 1.53 3.49 -0.63
N ALA A 27 1.25 3.12 0.62
CA ALA A 27 1.99 2.12 1.40
C ALA A 27 3.52 2.38 1.40
N GLY A 28 3.94 3.60 1.76
CA GLY A 28 5.36 3.99 1.74
C GLY A 28 5.99 4.04 0.33
N GLY A 29 5.18 4.05 -0.72
CA GLY A 29 5.62 4.05 -2.12
C GLY A 29 5.55 2.69 -2.81
N MET A 30 5.15 1.62 -2.11
CA MET A 30 4.98 0.28 -2.70
C MET A 30 3.94 0.27 -3.82
N LEU A 31 2.81 0.97 -3.60
CA LEU A 31 1.71 1.10 -4.56
C LEU A 31 2.00 2.09 -5.70
N THR A 32 3.26 2.42 -5.97
CA THR A 32 3.65 3.07 -7.24
C THR A 32 4.31 2.08 -8.20
N GLY A 33 4.55 0.84 -7.77
CA GLY A 33 5.23 -0.19 -8.54
C GLY A 33 6.76 -0.05 -8.60
N LYS A 34 7.35 0.99 -8.00
CA LYS A 34 8.80 1.26 -8.09
C LYS A 34 9.70 0.18 -7.45
N TYR A 35 9.11 -0.66 -6.60
CA TYR A 35 9.77 -1.76 -5.89
C TYR A 35 9.43 -3.15 -6.42
N MET A 36 8.63 -3.27 -7.49
CA MET A 36 8.21 -4.58 -8.03
C MET A 36 9.35 -5.31 -8.76
N ASN A 37 10.17 -4.58 -9.51
CA ASN A 37 11.27 -5.17 -10.30
C ASN A 37 12.60 -5.20 -9.54
N LYS A 38 12.77 -4.28 -8.57
CA LYS A 38 13.96 -4.17 -7.73
C LYS A 38 13.48 -4.02 -6.28
N PRO A 39 13.82 -4.95 -5.38
CA PRO A 39 13.32 -4.93 -4.01
C PRO A 39 13.81 -3.67 -3.26
N ALA A 40 13.15 -3.36 -2.15
CA ALA A 40 13.58 -2.32 -1.21
C ALA A 40 15.03 -2.55 -0.74
N ALA A 41 15.77 -1.49 -0.39
CA ALA A 41 17.19 -1.59 -0.04
C ALA A 41 17.51 -2.77 0.89
N LEU A 42 16.89 -2.85 2.08
CA LEU A 42 17.17 -3.89 3.08
C LEU A 42 16.59 -5.28 2.77
N ASP A 43 15.83 -5.41 1.69
CA ASP A 43 15.29 -6.69 1.21
C ASP A 43 16.21 -7.31 0.14
N ASN A 44 17.34 -6.68 -0.20
CA ASN A 44 18.35 -7.25 -1.10
C ASN A 44 19.29 -8.21 -0.35
N ASN A 45 19.68 -9.30 -1.01
CA ASN A 45 20.66 -10.26 -0.46
C ASN A 45 22.12 -9.85 -0.70
N GLU A 46 22.37 -8.95 -1.67
CA GLU A 46 23.71 -8.52 -2.06
C GLU A 46 24.04 -7.16 -1.45
N ARG A 47 25.09 -7.09 -0.63
CA ARG A 47 25.52 -5.85 0.04
C ARG A 47 25.73 -4.69 -0.92
N ALA A 48 26.25 -4.95 -2.13
CA ALA A 48 26.45 -3.91 -3.14
C ALA A 48 25.13 -3.24 -3.56
N LYS A 49 24.07 -4.03 -3.79
CA LYS A 49 22.73 -3.53 -4.14
C LYS A 49 22.06 -2.78 -2.99
N ILE A 50 22.30 -3.21 -1.75
CA ILE A 50 21.85 -2.48 -0.55
C ILE A 50 22.50 -1.08 -0.53
N MET A 51 23.82 -1.02 -0.69
CA MET A 51 24.56 0.25 -0.66
C MET A 51 24.16 1.18 -1.81
N GLU A 52 24.01 0.65 -3.02
CA GLU A 52 23.52 1.41 -4.19
C GLU A 52 22.15 2.05 -3.91
N ALA A 53 21.21 1.29 -3.37
CA ALA A 53 19.88 1.78 -3.04
C ALA A 53 19.89 2.81 -1.90
N LEU A 54 20.77 2.64 -0.89
CA LEU A 54 20.93 3.60 0.20
C LEU A 54 21.56 4.92 -0.26
N GLU A 55 22.47 4.87 -1.22
CA GLU A 55 23.13 6.05 -1.78
C GLU A 55 22.18 6.85 -2.68
N ASN A 56 21.35 6.15 -3.46
CA ASN A 56 20.38 6.75 -4.40
C ASN A 56 18.95 6.25 -4.13
N PRO A 57 18.31 6.69 -3.04
CA PRO A 57 17.02 6.15 -2.63
C PRO A 57 15.89 6.55 -3.58
N ARG A 58 15.08 5.57 -3.99
CA ARG A 58 13.85 5.82 -4.79
C ARG A 58 12.69 6.36 -3.94
N GLY A 59 12.83 6.31 -2.62
CA GLY A 59 11.84 6.68 -1.61
C GLY A 59 12.10 5.95 -0.29
N ARG A 60 11.14 6.07 0.65
CA ARG A 60 11.29 5.61 2.04
C ARG A 60 11.71 4.14 2.21
N MET A 61 11.39 3.24 1.27
CA MET A 61 11.81 1.84 1.40
C MET A 61 13.30 1.63 1.16
N ASP A 62 13.98 2.60 0.55
CA ASP A 62 15.43 2.57 0.35
C ASP A 62 16.20 3.39 1.40
N GLU A 63 15.52 4.11 2.29
CA GLU A 63 16.17 4.87 3.36
C GLU A 63 16.41 3.96 4.58
N PHE A 64 17.61 3.96 5.15
CA PHE A 64 17.98 3.01 6.22
C PHE A 64 16.99 2.97 7.39
N GLY A 65 16.57 4.14 7.89
CA GLY A 65 15.63 4.23 9.02
C GLY A 65 14.23 3.72 8.66
N TRP A 66 13.64 4.27 7.60
CA TRP A 66 12.29 3.91 7.17
C TRP A 66 12.17 2.49 6.63
N SER A 67 13.20 1.99 5.94
CA SER A 67 13.21 0.63 5.41
C SER A 67 13.02 -0.41 6.51
N ARG A 68 13.59 -0.16 7.71
CA ARG A 68 13.41 -1.03 8.89
C ARG A 68 12.02 -0.95 9.51
N THR A 69 11.34 0.19 9.46
CA THR A 69 10.03 0.38 10.12
C THR A 69 8.85 0.11 9.19
N LEU A 70 9.03 0.24 7.88
CA LEU A 70 7.98 0.06 6.87
C LEU A 70 7.95 -1.35 6.26
N TYR A 71 8.61 -2.32 6.90
CA TYR A 71 8.67 -3.72 6.45
C TYR A 71 7.28 -4.37 6.31
N ARG A 72 6.29 -3.93 7.10
CA ARG A 72 4.89 -4.39 7.03
C ARG A 72 4.25 -4.23 5.65
N TYR A 73 4.74 -3.32 4.80
CA TYR A 73 4.23 -3.15 3.42
C TYR A 73 4.94 -4.07 2.40
N ARG A 74 5.84 -4.94 2.85
CA ARG A 74 6.71 -5.78 2.01
C ARG A 74 6.62 -7.26 2.35
N THR A 75 5.54 -7.66 3.01
CA THR A 75 5.18 -9.07 3.22
C THR A 75 4.89 -9.74 1.88
N GLU A 76 4.99 -11.06 1.82
CA GLU A 76 4.66 -11.83 0.60
C GLU A 76 3.23 -11.55 0.13
N ALA A 77 2.24 -11.62 1.03
CA ALA A 77 0.84 -11.31 0.72
C ALA A 77 0.65 -9.87 0.21
N ALA A 78 1.40 -8.89 0.74
CA ALA A 78 1.35 -7.53 0.22
C ALA A 78 1.94 -7.43 -1.19
N GLN A 79 3.05 -8.11 -1.45
CA GLN A 79 3.69 -8.13 -2.77
C GLN A 79 2.79 -8.80 -3.82
N GLU A 80 2.16 -9.92 -3.48
CA GLU A 80 1.17 -10.58 -4.34
C GLU A 80 0.02 -9.64 -4.70
N ALA A 81 -0.57 -8.98 -3.69
CA ALA A 81 -1.65 -8.02 -3.90
C ALA A 81 -1.20 -6.85 -4.79
N ILE A 82 0.00 -6.30 -4.56
CA ILE A 82 0.57 -5.21 -5.38
C ILE A 82 0.70 -5.63 -6.85
N VAL A 83 1.17 -6.85 -7.12
CA VAL A 83 1.28 -7.39 -8.48
C VAL A 83 -0.09 -7.49 -9.14
N GLU A 84 -1.10 -7.98 -8.43
CA GLU A 84 -2.47 -8.08 -8.96
C GLU A 84 -3.10 -6.71 -9.19
N TYR A 85 -2.97 -5.76 -8.25
CA TYR A 85 -3.42 -4.37 -8.45
C TYR A 85 -2.72 -3.69 -9.62
N SER A 86 -1.42 -3.96 -9.84
CA SER A 86 -0.68 -3.43 -10.98
C SER A 86 -1.25 -3.91 -12.31
N LYS A 87 -1.66 -5.18 -12.40
CA LYS A 87 -2.34 -5.73 -13.58
C LYS A 87 -3.69 -5.03 -13.81
N ILE A 88 -4.49 -4.87 -12.76
CA ILE A 88 -5.78 -4.16 -12.84
C ILE A 88 -5.59 -2.72 -13.34
N ALA A 89 -4.60 -2.00 -12.79
CA ALA A 89 -4.29 -0.63 -13.21
C ALA A 89 -3.92 -0.57 -14.69
N LYS A 90 -3.03 -1.48 -15.14
CA LYS A 90 -2.58 -1.58 -16.52
C LYS A 90 -3.74 -1.86 -17.47
N ASP A 91 -4.58 -2.83 -17.15
CA ASP A 91 -5.74 -3.21 -17.97
C ASP A 91 -6.79 -2.09 -18.05
N ALA A 92 -6.85 -1.24 -17.02
CA ALA A 92 -7.67 -0.04 -16.98
C ALA A 92 -7.00 1.21 -17.58
N GLY A 93 -5.79 1.09 -18.14
CA GLY A 93 -5.08 2.19 -18.80
C GLY A 93 -4.56 3.28 -17.86
N MET A 94 -4.24 2.94 -16.61
CA MET A 94 -3.72 3.89 -15.62
C MET A 94 -2.52 3.35 -14.85
N THR A 95 -1.82 4.22 -14.13
CA THR A 95 -0.71 3.81 -13.25
C THR A 95 -1.25 3.20 -11.97
N LEU A 96 -0.44 2.36 -11.30
CA LEU A 96 -0.80 1.82 -9.98
C LEU A 96 -0.99 2.95 -8.94
N THR A 97 -0.20 4.02 -9.07
CA THR A 97 -0.33 5.23 -8.24
C THR A 97 -1.70 5.88 -8.42
N GLU A 98 -2.14 6.06 -9.67
CA GLU A 98 -3.46 6.64 -9.97
C GLU A 98 -4.59 5.75 -9.43
N LEU A 99 -4.53 4.43 -9.68
CA LEU A 99 -5.52 3.48 -9.20
C LEU A 99 -5.68 3.59 -7.68
N SER A 100 -4.57 3.58 -6.95
CA SER A 100 -4.55 3.60 -5.49
C SER A 100 -5.12 4.90 -4.90
N GLN A 101 -4.76 6.05 -5.48
CA GLN A 101 -5.26 7.34 -5.02
C GLN A 101 -6.75 7.55 -5.36
N ARG A 102 -7.17 7.17 -6.56
CA ARG A 102 -8.58 7.27 -6.96
C ARG A 102 -9.47 6.31 -6.15
N TRP A 103 -8.99 5.10 -5.86
CA TRP A 103 -9.68 4.16 -4.98
C TRP A 103 -9.88 4.75 -3.59
N THR A 104 -8.82 5.32 -3.01
CA THR A 104 -8.84 5.97 -1.68
C THR A 104 -9.86 7.11 -1.64
N ARG A 105 -9.86 7.99 -2.66
CA ARG A 105 -10.79 9.11 -2.77
C ARG A 105 -12.25 8.69 -2.91
N GLN A 106 -12.52 7.53 -3.51
CA GLN A 106 -13.87 7.04 -3.78
C GLN A 106 -14.54 6.35 -2.58
N ARG A 107 -13.82 6.22 -1.46
CA ARG A 107 -14.35 5.64 -0.21
C ARG A 107 -15.28 6.63 0.49
N SER A 108 -16.46 6.17 0.90
CA SER A 108 -17.50 7.03 1.47
C SER A 108 -17.11 7.70 2.79
N LEU A 109 -16.25 7.06 3.57
CA LEU A 109 -15.80 7.60 4.86
C LEU A 109 -14.48 8.39 4.78
N ILE A 110 -13.79 8.39 3.64
CA ILE A 110 -12.54 9.17 3.49
C ILE A 110 -12.91 10.62 3.15
N THR A 111 -12.68 11.53 4.09
CA THR A 111 -12.89 12.98 3.88
C THR A 111 -11.62 13.70 3.42
N THR A 112 -10.46 13.14 3.73
CA THR A 112 -9.16 13.67 3.32
C THR A 112 -8.17 12.55 3.06
N THR A 113 -7.31 12.73 2.07
CA THR A 113 -6.14 11.86 1.85
C THR A 113 -4.87 12.67 2.09
N LEU A 114 -4.10 12.28 3.09
CA LEU A 114 -2.78 12.84 3.35
C LEU A 114 -1.78 12.23 2.36
N VAL A 115 -1.40 13.03 1.37
CA VAL A 115 -0.43 12.66 0.34
C VAL A 115 0.97 13.11 0.73
N GLY A 116 1.98 12.28 0.43
CA GLY A 116 3.39 12.58 0.69
C GLY A 116 4.22 12.34 -0.56
N HIS A 117 5.16 13.23 -0.83
CA HIS A 117 5.97 13.26 -2.05
C HIS A 117 7.42 13.60 -1.72
N SER A 118 8.35 13.08 -2.51
CA SER A 118 9.78 13.40 -2.40
C SER A 118 10.28 14.37 -3.48
N ASN A 119 9.43 14.70 -4.45
CA ASN A 119 9.71 15.70 -5.48
C ASN A 119 8.41 16.34 -6.01
N ILE A 120 8.56 17.44 -6.76
CA ILE A 120 7.44 18.23 -7.26
C ILE A 120 6.61 17.50 -8.32
N ASP A 121 7.21 16.61 -9.10
CA ASP A 121 6.52 15.92 -10.18
C ASP A 121 5.52 14.90 -9.61
N GLN A 122 5.91 14.18 -8.54
CA GLN A 122 4.99 13.31 -7.80
C GLN A 122 3.80 14.09 -7.21
N LEU A 123 4.03 15.32 -6.73
CA LEU A 123 2.94 16.18 -6.23
C LEU A 123 1.98 16.55 -7.37
N LYS A 124 2.51 16.97 -8.52
CA LYS A 124 1.71 17.31 -9.71
C LYS A 124 0.89 16.11 -10.19
N GLU A 125 1.50 14.92 -10.25
CA GLU A 125 0.80 13.67 -10.57
C GLU A 125 -0.37 13.44 -9.62
N SER A 126 -0.12 13.52 -8.31
CA SER A 126 -1.17 13.37 -7.31
C SER A 126 -2.31 14.36 -7.49
N VAL A 127 -2.01 15.66 -7.58
CA VAL A 127 -3.04 16.69 -7.79
C VAL A 127 -3.86 16.37 -9.05
N ASN A 128 -3.20 15.99 -10.14
CA ASN A 128 -3.88 15.58 -11.38
C ASN A 128 -4.77 14.34 -11.21
N TYR A 129 -4.39 13.35 -10.41
CA TYR A 129 -5.25 12.19 -10.13
C TYR A 129 -6.48 12.58 -9.31
N PHE A 130 -6.32 13.50 -8.33
CA PHE A 130 -7.43 13.96 -7.50
C PHE A 130 -8.42 14.87 -8.26
N THR A 131 -8.00 15.56 -9.32
CA THR A 131 -8.89 16.38 -10.15
C THR A 131 -9.73 15.57 -11.15
N LYS A 132 -9.39 14.31 -11.42
CA LYS A 132 -10.19 13.41 -12.30
C LYS A 132 -11.54 13.11 -11.66
N SER A 133 -12.61 13.79 -12.06
CA SER A 133 -13.95 13.67 -11.45
C SER A 133 -14.61 12.30 -11.64
N GLN A 134 -14.27 11.59 -12.71
CA GLN A 134 -14.88 10.29 -13.00
C GLN A 134 -14.49 9.25 -11.94
N PRO A 135 -15.45 8.46 -11.44
CA PRO A 135 -15.14 7.35 -10.54
C PRO A 135 -14.37 6.24 -11.26
N LEU A 136 -13.69 5.38 -10.51
CA LEU A 136 -13.28 4.07 -11.00
C LEU A 136 -14.55 3.28 -11.35
N SER A 137 -14.50 2.55 -12.46
CA SER A 137 -15.65 1.75 -12.92
C SER A 137 -15.96 0.62 -11.94
N ASP A 138 -17.22 0.16 -11.94
CA ASP A 138 -17.64 -0.95 -11.10
C ASP A 138 -16.83 -2.23 -11.37
N LYS A 139 -16.42 -2.45 -12.62
CA LYS A 139 -15.51 -3.54 -12.99
C LYS A 139 -14.18 -3.42 -12.25
N VAL A 140 -13.52 -2.25 -12.30
CA VAL A 140 -12.24 -2.04 -11.59
C VAL A 140 -12.42 -2.21 -10.08
N MET A 141 -13.50 -1.66 -9.52
CA MET A 141 -13.79 -1.80 -8.09
C MET A 141 -14.01 -3.27 -7.69
N TRP A 142 -14.69 -4.06 -8.53
CA TRP A 142 -14.88 -5.49 -8.31
C TRP A 142 -13.58 -6.29 -8.35
N GLU A 143 -12.71 -6.02 -9.32
CA GLU A 143 -11.38 -6.64 -9.39
C GLU A 143 -10.56 -6.35 -8.13
N ILE A 144 -10.59 -5.11 -7.65
CA ILE A 144 -9.90 -4.71 -6.41
C ILE A 144 -10.48 -5.48 -5.21
N ASP A 145 -11.81 -5.55 -5.09
CA ASP A 145 -12.46 -6.31 -4.02
C ASP A 145 -12.04 -7.80 -4.05
N ARG A 146 -11.89 -8.42 -5.23
CA ARG A 146 -11.41 -9.82 -5.34
C ARG A 146 -9.98 -9.99 -4.84
N VAL A 147 -9.06 -9.12 -5.25
CA VAL A 147 -7.66 -9.16 -4.79
C VAL A 147 -7.59 -8.95 -3.28
N HIS A 148 -8.37 -8.01 -2.75
CA HIS A 148 -8.47 -7.77 -1.31
C HIS A 148 -8.99 -9.00 -0.55
N MET A 149 -10.02 -9.67 -1.05
CA MET A 149 -10.57 -10.87 -0.40
C MET A 149 -9.60 -12.05 -0.40
N LYS A 150 -8.76 -12.17 -1.43
CA LYS A 150 -7.67 -13.16 -1.47
C LYS A 150 -6.54 -12.81 -0.48
N ASN A 151 -6.24 -11.52 -0.32
CA ASN A 151 -5.11 -11.02 0.47
C ASN A 151 -5.59 -10.15 1.64
N ARG A 152 -6.43 -10.70 2.54
CA ARG A 152 -6.96 -9.93 3.68
C ARG A 152 -5.86 -9.64 4.69
N LEU A 153 -5.84 -8.39 5.19
CA LEU A 153 -4.86 -7.91 6.18
C LEU A 153 -3.40 -8.24 5.79
N PRO A 154 -2.98 -7.95 4.54
CA PRO A 154 -1.74 -8.48 3.99
C PRO A 154 -0.50 -7.93 4.71
N ILE A 155 -0.63 -6.75 5.34
CA ILE A 155 0.46 -6.11 6.08
C ILE A 155 0.83 -6.80 7.40
N PHE A 156 -0.06 -7.67 7.90
CA PHE A 156 0.13 -8.45 9.13
C PHE A 156 0.51 -9.91 8.84
N SER A 157 0.41 -10.35 7.58
CA SER A 157 0.71 -11.71 7.14
C SER A 157 2.16 -11.79 6.64
N SER A 158 3.11 -12.10 7.52
CA SER A 158 4.55 -12.18 7.19
C SER A 158 5.09 -13.61 7.31
N ASN A 159 5.89 -14.00 6.31
CA ASN A 159 6.72 -15.22 6.29
C ASN A 159 8.20 -14.93 6.67
N ARG A 160 8.43 -13.81 7.34
CA ARG A 160 9.75 -13.39 7.85
C ARG A 160 9.81 -13.44 9.38
N VAL A 161 8.84 -14.08 10.05
CA VAL A 161 8.86 -14.15 11.52
C VAL A 161 9.79 -15.25 12.00
N GLY A 162 10.37 -15.06 13.19
CA GLY A 162 11.20 -16.11 13.77
C GLY A 162 10.39 -17.38 14.01
N LYS A 163 11.08 -18.51 14.10
CA LYS A 163 10.50 -19.75 14.64
C LYS A 163 9.89 -19.47 16.02
N ASP A 164 8.80 -20.16 16.34
CA ASP A 164 8.20 -20.05 17.67
C ASP A 164 9.13 -20.61 18.77
N TRP A 165 8.65 -20.60 20.02
CA TRP A 165 9.41 -21.13 21.16
C TRP A 165 9.80 -22.61 21.02
N ASN A 166 9.16 -23.34 20.12
CA ASN A 166 9.36 -24.77 19.88
C ASN A 166 10.15 -25.08 18.59
N GLY A 167 10.56 -24.05 17.84
CA GLY A 167 11.33 -24.25 16.61
C GLY A 167 10.51 -24.69 15.40
N GLU A 168 9.16 -24.67 15.50
CA GLU A 168 8.24 -24.91 14.39
C GLU A 168 7.81 -23.58 13.73
N GLY A 169 7.36 -23.66 12.48
CA GLY A 169 7.17 -22.51 11.59
C GLY A 169 6.04 -21.52 11.94
N GLU A 170 5.90 -20.50 11.08
CA GLU A 170 5.54 -19.11 11.36
C GLU A 170 4.04 -18.71 11.32
N ILE A 171 3.62 -17.73 12.17
CA ILE A 171 2.50 -16.77 11.96
C ILE A 171 2.89 -15.38 12.55
N GLY A 172 2.63 -14.26 11.84
CA GLY A 172 2.90 -12.87 12.28
C GLY A 172 2.13 -12.40 13.52
N GLU A 173 2.36 -11.25 14.19
CA GLU A 173 3.48 -10.30 14.31
C GLU A 173 4.38 -10.65 15.52
N THR A 174 5.62 -10.14 15.59
CA THR A 174 6.24 -9.80 16.89
C THR A 174 6.02 -8.31 17.17
N ILE A 175 5.04 -8.00 18.02
CA ILE A 175 4.82 -6.66 18.58
C ILE A 175 5.95 -6.39 19.59
N PRO A 176 6.55 -5.18 19.64
CA PRO A 176 7.59 -4.84 20.62
C PRO A 176 7.14 -5.02 22.07
#